data_AF-W7SSJ5-F1
#
_entry.id   AF-W7SSJ5-F1
#
_cell.length_a   1.000
_cell.length_b   1.000
_cell.length_c   1.000
_cell.angle_alpha   90.00
_cell.angle_beta   90.00
_cell.angle_gamma   90.00
#
_symmetry.space_group_name_H-M   'P 1'
#
loop_
_entity.id
_entity.type
_entity.pdbx_description
1 polymer ?
#
loop_
_entity_poly.entity_id
_entity_poly.type
_entity_poly.pdbx_seq_one_letter_code
_entity_poly.pdbx_strand_id
1 'polypeptide(L)'
;MINGMSQSRLEWAQPFVTAAVDAVRAADVATEAVQPWQLGLVDAACAIHDGALTPLELVESCLGRIAETEPAVHAFVSVAEEARAKAAALSVDRPEAALHGVPVAIKDLIDVAGTVTAAGTTVFTEPAAQDAAVVTRIREAGGIVIGKTHTHEIAFGVSTPQSRNPWDTSKMTSGSSGGSAAALAAGQVAAALGTDTGGSLRLPSAFCGTTAIKPTHGLLPVDGIRPLAWSHDVVGHHGSGRP
;
A
#
# COMPACT_ATOMS: atom_id res chain seq x y z
N MET A 1 -9.46 -13.62 -23.80
CA MET A 1 -8.99 -14.78 -23.01
C MET A 1 -7.48 -14.77 -23.00
N ILE A 2 -6.86 -14.14 -22.00
CA ILE A 2 -5.44 -14.33 -21.68
C ILE A 2 -5.42 -14.77 -20.22
N ASN A 3 -5.78 -16.03 -19.99
CA ASN A 3 -5.73 -16.66 -18.69
C ASN A 3 -4.33 -17.25 -18.50
N GLY A 4 -3.69 -16.92 -17.38
CA GLY A 4 -2.51 -17.60 -16.86
C GLY A 4 -1.21 -16.84 -17.07
N MET A 5 -0.71 -16.20 -16.01
CA MET A 5 0.74 -16.14 -15.86
C MET A 5 1.24 -17.59 -15.85
N SER A 6 1.99 -18.00 -16.86
CA SER A 6 2.53 -19.36 -16.91
C SER A 6 3.40 -19.60 -15.68
N GLN A 7 3.28 -20.78 -15.06
CA GLN A 7 4.12 -21.24 -13.95
C GLN A 7 5.61 -20.92 -14.19
N SER A 8 6.05 -21.07 -15.45
CA SER A 8 7.41 -20.77 -15.90
C SER A 8 7.89 -19.33 -15.67
N ARG A 9 7.00 -18.33 -15.66
CA ARG A 9 7.40 -16.93 -15.39
C ARG A 9 7.58 -16.65 -13.91
N LEU A 10 6.75 -17.28 -13.07
CA LEU A 10 6.90 -17.22 -11.61
C LEU A 10 8.17 -17.96 -11.18
N GLU A 11 8.39 -19.16 -11.72
CA GLU A 11 9.61 -19.95 -11.51
C GLU A 11 10.87 -19.21 -11.97
N TRP A 12 10.81 -18.50 -13.11
CA TRP A 12 11.93 -17.67 -13.58
C TRP A 12 12.22 -16.48 -12.65
N ALA A 13 11.17 -15.84 -12.11
CA ALA A 13 11.32 -14.68 -11.24
C ALA A 13 11.73 -15.06 -9.80
N GLN A 14 11.37 -16.28 -9.37
CA GLN A 14 11.58 -16.78 -8.00
C GLN A 14 12.99 -16.54 -7.46
N PRO A 15 14.08 -16.88 -8.20
CA PRO A 15 15.44 -16.71 -7.70
C PRO A 15 15.83 -15.24 -7.52
N PHE A 16 15.30 -14.34 -8.36
CA PHE A 16 15.57 -12.90 -8.25
C PHE A 16 14.82 -12.29 -7.07
N VAL A 17 13.58 -12.73 -6.83
CA VAL A 17 12.80 -12.32 -5.66
C VAL A 17 13.43 -12.84 -4.37
N THR A 18 13.81 -14.13 -4.32
CA THR A 18 14.50 -14.71 -3.17
C THR A 18 15.84 -14.03 -2.92
N ALA A 19 16.66 -13.82 -3.97
CA ALA A 19 17.93 -13.13 -3.83
C ALA A 19 17.77 -11.66 -3.40
N ALA A 20 16.74 -10.96 -3.89
CA ALA A 20 16.42 -9.61 -3.43
C ALA A 20 16.01 -9.61 -1.94
N VAL A 21 15.17 -10.56 -1.53
CA VAL A 21 14.78 -10.73 -0.12
C VAL A 21 16.01 -11.03 0.76
N ASP A 22 16.89 -11.95 0.34
CA ASP A 22 18.09 -12.31 1.09
C ASP A 22 19.14 -11.18 1.13
N ALA A 23 19.29 -10.43 0.03
CA ALA A 23 20.16 -9.28 -0.02
C ALA A 23 19.69 -8.15 0.89
N VAL A 24 18.37 -7.95 1.02
CA VAL A 24 17.85 -6.94 1.94
C VAL A 24 17.87 -7.42 3.39
N ARG A 25 17.67 -8.72 3.66
CA ARG A 25 17.92 -9.31 4.99
C ARG A 25 19.37 -9.11 5.47
N ALA A 26 20.31 -9.02 4.54
CA ALA A 26 21.73 -8.80 4.84
C ALA A 26 22.09 -7.31 5.01
N ALA A 27 21.16 -6.38 4.79
CA ALA A 27 21.42 -4.95 4.98
C ALA A 27 21.30 -4.58 6.48
N ASP A 28 22.33 -3.96 7.03
CA ASP A 28 22.35 -3.49 8.42
C ASP A 28 21.32 -2.37 8.65
N VAL A 29 20.49 -2.52 9.69
CA VAL A 29 19.55 -1.48 10.15
C VAL A 29 20.31 -0.51 11.08
N ALA A 30 20.30 0.78 10.75
CA ALA A 30 21.00 1.81 11.50
C ALA A 30 20.52 1.94 12.96
N THR A 31 21.49 2.16 13.86
CA THR A 31 21.40 2.09 15.33
C THR A 31 21.04 3.43 16.01
N GLU A 32 20.01 4.14 15.55
CA GLU A 32 19.30 5.14 16.37
C GLU A 32 17.97 4.54 16.86
N ALA A 33 17.32 5.14 17.85
CA ALA A 33 16.01 4.69 18.33
C ALA A 33 14.91 5.01 17.30
N VAL A 34 14.88 4.23 16.22
CA VAL A 34 13.91 4.33 15.13
C VAL A 34 12.57 3.77 15.62
N GLN A 35 11.52 4.59 15.58
CA GLN A 35 10.16 4.15 15.85
C GLN A 35 9.72 3.17 14.74
N PRO A 36 8.93 2.11 15.04
CA PRO A 36 8.57 1.10 14.04
C PRO A 36 7.91 1.67 12.77
N TRP A 37 7.06 2.71 12.87
CA TRP A 37 6.45 3.38 11.72
C TRP A 37 7.46 4.07 10.78
N GLN A 38 8.71 4.27 11.21
CA GLN A 38 9.76 4.87 10.39
C GLN A 38 10.45 3.85 9.47
N LEU A 39 10.28 2.55 9.71
CA LEU A 39 10.90 1.49 8.91
C LEU A 39 10.30 1.44 7.50
N GLY A 40 11.17 1.20 6.50
CA GLY A 40 10.73 0.89 5.15
C GLY A 40 10.07 -0.50 5.09
N LEU A 41 9.41 -0.80 3.98
CA LEU A 41 8.73 -2.09 3.77
C LEU A 41 9.63 -3.28 4.11
N VAL A 42 10.86 -3.28 3.61
CA VAL A 42 11.72 -4.44 3.73
C VAL A 42 12.35 -4.54 5.12
N ASP A 43 12.77 -3.42 5.72
CA ASP A 43 13.28 -3.39 7.09
C ASP A 43 12.21 -3.85 8.08
N ALA A 44 10.96 -3.41 7.89
CA ALA A 44 9.83 -3.84 8.70
C ALA A 44 9.59 -5.35 8.57
N ALA A 45 9.60 -5.89 7.34
CA ALA A 45 9.44 -7.32 7.10
C ALA A 45 10.59 -8.15 7.69
N CYS A 46 11.84 -7.67 7.61
CA CYS A 46 13.00 -8.34 8.20
C CYS A 46 12.94 -8.31 9.72
N ALA A 47 12.64 -7.15 10.33
CA ALA A 47 12.50 -7.02 11.78
C ALA A 47 11.40 -7.95 12.33
N ILE A 48 10.29 -8.13 11.60
CA ILE A 48 9.26 -9.11 11.95
C ILE A 48 9.75 -10.54 11.78
N HIS A 49 10.44 -10.85 10.68
CA HIS A 49 10.97 -12.18 10.42
C HIS A 49 11.97 -12.64 11.50
N ASP A 50 12.82 -11.72 11.96
CA ASP A 50 13.89 -11.98 12.93
C ASP A 50 13.40 -11.91 14.38
N GLY A 51 12.13 -11.56 14.60
CA GLY A 51 11.53 -11.44 15.93
C GLY A 51 11.95 -10.19 16.70
N ALA A 52 12.57 -9.22 16.04
CA ALA A 52 12.94 -7.92 16.62
C ALA A 52 11.73 -6.97 16.75
N LEU A 53 10.66 -7.23 15.99
CA LEU A 53 9.41 -6.47 15.99
C LEU A 53 8.23 -7.43 15.81
N THR A 54 7.14 -7.24 16.54
CA THR A 54 5.91 -8.01 16.29
C THR A 54 5.00 -7.30 15.29
N PRO A 55 4.14 -8.04 14.55
CA PRO A 55 3.10 -7.44 13.71
C PRO A 55 2.24 -6.41 14.44
N LEU A 56 1.87 -6.71 15.70
CA LEU A 56 1.05 -5.82 16.51
C LEU A 56 1.81 -4.52 16.84
N GLU A 57 3.08 -4.59 17.23
CA GLU A 57 3.88 -3.38 17.51
C GLU A 57 4.00 -2.48 16.28
N LEU A 58 4.23 -3.06 15.10
CA LEU A 58 4.29 -2.29 13.85
C LEU A 58 2.96 -1.61 13.54
N VAL A 59 1.85 -2.36 13.59
CA VAL A 59 0.51 -1.84 13.29
C VAL A 59 0.11 -0.76 14.30
N GLU A 60 0.38 -0.96 15.59
CA GLU A 60 0.13 0.05 16.63
C GLU A 60 0.93 1.32 16.39
N SER A 61 2.20 1.18 16.02
CA SER A 61 3.07 2.31 15.69
C SER A 61 2.52 3.10 14.49
N CYS A 62 2.10 2.41 13.43
CA CYS A 62 1.47 3.02 12.25
C CYS A 62 0.13 3.68 12.57
N LEU A 63 -0.75 3.03 13.35
CA LEU A 63 -2.04 3.60 13.77
C LEU A 63 -1.86 4.84 14.64
N GLY A 64 -0.87 4.84 15.55
CA GLY A 64 -0.50 6.03 16.31
C GLY A 64 -0.03 7.17 15.41
N ARG A 65 0.80 6.86 14.41
CA ARG A 65 1.27 7.84 13.43
C ARG A 65 0.14 8.40 12.56
N ILE A 66 -0.80 7.55 12.15
CA ILE A 66 -2.03 7.94 11.44
C ILE A 66 -2.82 8.93 12.31
N ALA A 67 -3.09 8.60 13.56
CA ALA A 67 -3.84 9.47 14.47
C ALA A 67 -3.17 10.85 14.68
N GLU A 68 -1.85 10.89 14.73
CA GLU A 68 -1.07 12.12 14.87
C GLU A 68 -1.13 13.02 13.62
N THR A 69 -1.08 12.41 12.42
CA THR A 69 -0.81 13.15 11.17
C THR A 69 -2.03 13.34 10.28
N GLU A 70 -3.02 12.45 10.34
CA GLU A 70 -4.23 12.54 9.50
C GLU A 70 -5.01 13.84 9.61
N PRO A 71 -5.13 14.50 10.78
CA PRO A 71 -5.79 15.80 10.86
C PRO A 71 -5.17 16.88 9.97
N ALA A 72 -3.90 16.71 9.56
CA ALA A 72 -3.20 17.63 8.67
C ALA A 72 -3.03 17.10 7.24
N VAL A 73 -2.85 15.78 7.08
CA VAL A 73 -2.53 15.14 5.78
C VAL A 73 -3.79 14.71 5.03
N HIS A 74 -4.81 14.21 5.73
CA HIS A 74 -6.05 13.67 5.14
C HIS A 74 -5.79 12.65 4.02
N ALA A 75 -4.94 11.64 4.28
CA ALA A 75 -4.64 10.61 3.30
C ALA A 75 -5.73 9.53 3.21
N PHE A 76 -6.43 9.24 4.30
CA PHE A 76 -7.36 8.12 4.42
C PHE A 76 -8.83 8.54 4.26
N VAL A 77 -9.57 7.76 3.48
CA VAL A 77 -11.05 7.73 3.48
C VAL A 77 -11.53 7.06 4.76
N SER A 78 -10.88 5.95 5.12
CA SER A 78 -11.18 5.18 6.32
C SER A 78 -9.96 4.40 6.78
N VAL A 79 -9.83 4.25 8.09
CA VAL A 79 -8.86 3.36 8.74
C VAL A 79 -9.61 2.10 9.16
N ALA A 80 -9.03 0.92 8.91
CA ALA A 80 -9.67 -0.36 9.18
C ALA A 80 -9.66 -0.66 10.69
N GLU A 81 -10.85 -0.71 11.30
CA GLU A 81 -11.02 -0.98 12.73
C GLU A 81 -10.43 -2.34 13.13
N GLU A 82 -10.49 -3.32 12.23
CA GLU A 82 -10.02 -4.66 12.50
C GLU A 82 -8.51 -4.85 12.29
N ALA A 83 -7.77 -3.83 11.83
CA ALA A 83 -6.33 -3.93 11.57
C ALA A 83 -5.55 -4.38 12.81
N ARG A 84 -5.87 -3.80 13.98
CA ARG A 84 -5.26 -4.17 15.27
C ARG A 84 -5.54 -5.63 15.64
N ALA A 85 -6.79 -6.06 15.52
CA ALA A 85 -7.19 -7.43 15.86
C ALA A 85 -6.53 -8.45 14.92
N LYS A 86 -6.44 -8.14 13.63
CA LYS A 86 -5.71 -8.96 12.63
C LYS A 86 -4.23 -9.06 12.98
N ALA A 87 -3.58 -7.95 13.34
CA ALA A 87 -2.18 -7.95 13.74
C ALA A 87 -1.91 -8.81 14.98
N ALA A 88 -2.77 -8.69 16.00
CA ALA A 88 -2.66 -9.47 17.24
C ALA A 88 -2.88 -10.98 17.04
N ALA A 89 -3.61 -11.38 15.99
CA ALA A 89 -3.89 -12.77 15.66
C ALA A 89 -2.81 -13.44 14.81
N LEU A 90 -1.85 -12.68 14.26
CA LEU A 90 -0.75 -13.25 13.49
C LEU A 90 0.28 -13.90 14.42
N SER A 91 0.82 -15.04 13.98
CA SER A 91 1.91 -15.69 14.70
C SER A 91 3.14 -14.78 14.77
N VAL A 92 3.83 -14.84 15.90
CA VAL A 92 5.15 -14.20 16.11
C VAL A 92 6.30 -15.17 15.82
N ASP A 93 6.00 -16.44 15.56
CA ASP A 93 7.01 -17.44 15.19
C ASP A 93 7.48 -17.21 13.75
N ARG A 94 8.80 -17.36 13.53
CA ARG A 94 9.55 -17.06 12.30
C ARG A 94 8.69 -17.17 11.01
N PRO A 95 8.09 -16.06 10.55
CA PRO A 95 7.11 -16.10 9.47
C PRO A 95 7.77 -16.36 8.13
N GLU A 96 7.13 -17.20 7.31
CA GLU A 96 7.59 -17.52 5.95
C GLU A 96 6.97 -16.61 4.87
N ALA A 97 5.88 -15.91 5.20
CA ALA A 97 5.17 -15.07 4.25
C ALA A 97 5.84 -13.69 4.08
N ALA A 98 5.95 -13.22 2.83
CA ALA A 98 6.79 -12.07 2.47
C ALA A 98 6.31 -10.72 3.03
N LEU A 99 5.02 -10.57 3.34
CA LEU A 99 4.43 -9.36 3.90
C LEU A 99 3.85 -9.60 5.30
N HIS A 100 4.29 -10.65 5.99
CA HIS A 100 3.73 -11.05 7.28
C HIS A 100 3.67 -9.88 8.27
N GLY A 101 2.47 -9.46 8.65
CA GLY A 101 2.24 -8.39 9.62
C GLY A 101 2.44 -6.97 9.10
N VAL A 102 2.82 -6.78 7.83
CA VAL A 102 3.08 -5.46 7.26
C VAL A 102 1.76 -4.72 6.98
N PRO A 103 1.56 -3.48 7.48
CA PRO A 103 0.40 -2.67 7.15
C PRO A 103 0.50 -2.08 5.74
N VAL A 104 -0.56 -2.27 4.95
CA VAL A 104 -0.69 -1.81 3.57
C VAL A 104 -1.93 -0.94 3.42
N ALA A 105 -1.76 0.30 2.94
CA ALA A 105 -2.86 1.16 2.55
C ALA A 105 -3.37 0.84 1.14
N ILE A 106 -4.68 0.91 0.91
CA ILE A 106 -5.30 0.54 -0.36
C ILE A 106 -6.02 1.74 -0.94
N LYS A 107 -5.67 2.20 -2.15
CA LYS A 107 -6.41 3.27 -2.83
C LYS A 107 -7.90 2.95 -2.91
N ASP A 108 -8.75 3.96 -2.69
CA ASP A 108 -10.21 3.87 -2.76
C ASP A 108 -10.76 3.75 -4.19
N LEU A 109 -10.12 2.91 -4.99
CA LEU A 109 -10.56 2.43 -6.30
C LEU A 109 -10.52 0.89 -6.37
N ILE A 110 -9.90 0.27 -5.35
CA ILE A 110 -9.57 -1.15 -5.26
C ILE A 110 -10.44 -1.77 -4.18
N ASP A 111 -11.22 -2.79 -4.51
CA ASP A 111 -12.15 -3.44 -3.61
C ASP A 111 -11.47 -4.14 -2.44
N VAL A 112 -12.06 -3.93 -1.26
CA VAL A 112 -11.73 -4.62 -0.01
C VAL A 112 -13.05 -5.13 0.55
N ALA A 113 -13.16 -6.44 0.77
CA ALA A 113 -14.39 -7.08 1.21
C ALA A 113 -14.95 -6.42 2.49
N GLY A 114 -16.25 -6.16 2.51
CA GLY A 114 -16.94 -5.52 3.63
C GLY A 114 -16.70 -4.00 3.75
N THR A 115 -15.92 -3.40 2.86
CA THR A 115 -15.67 -1.95 2.83
C THR A 115 -16.26 -1.32 1.56
N VAL A 116 -16.82 -0.11 1.68
CA VAL A 116 -17.25 0.67 0.52
C VAL A 116 -16.02 1.12 -0.27
N THR A 117 -16.02 0.86 -1.58
CA THR A 117 -15.07 1.47 -2.52
C THR A 117 -15.78 2.64 -3.21
N ALA A 118 -15.57 3.85 -2.68
CA ALA A 118 -16.33 5.03 -3.07
C ALA A 118 -15.76 5.72 -4.31
N ALA A 119 -14.52 5.42 -4.74
CA ALA A 119 -13.88 6.09 -5.87
C ALA A 119 -13.81 7.61 -5.73
N GLY A 120 -13.79 8.13 -4.50
CA GLY A 120 -13.85 9.57 -4.24
C GLY A 120 -15.15 10.25 -4.67
N THR A 121 -16.21 9.49 -4.95
CA THR A 121 -17.56 9.99 -5.28
C THR A 121 -18.58 9.56 -4.22
N THR A 122 -19.75 10.20 -4.20
CA THR A 122 -20.88 9.84 -3.33
C THR A 122 -21.83 8.81 -3.94
N VAL A 123 -21.61 8.44 -5.21
CA VAL A 123 -22.48 7.53 -5.97
C VAL A 123 -22.36 6.08 -5.51
N PHE A 124 -21.17 5.64 -5.09
CA PHE A 124 -20.94 4.26 -4.70
C PHE A 124 -21.01 4.12 -3.17
N THR A 125 -22.06 3.44 -2.70
CA THR A 125 -22.36 3.31 -1.26
C THR A 125 -22.33 1.88 -0.75
N GLU A 126 -22.42 0.89 -1.65
CA GLU A 126 -22.48 -0.51 -1.27
C GLU A 126 -21.07 -1.07 -0.96
N PRO A 127 -20.90 -1.80 0.16
CA PRO A 127 -19.65 -2.50 0.46
C PRO A 127 -19.32 -3.56 -0.60
N ALA A 128 -18.04 -3.73 -0.91
CA ALA A 128 -17.59 -4.78 -1.81
C ALA A 128 -17.84 -6.17 -1.19
N ALA A 129 -18.40 -7.08 -1.98
CA ALA A 129 -18.67 -8.46 -1.53
C ALA A 129 -17.40 -9.31 -1.37
N GLN A 130 -16.35 -8.98 -2.13
CA GLN A 130 -15.08 -9.70 -2.15
C GLN A 130 -13.91 -8.73 -2.30
N ASP A 131 -12.73 -9.19 -1.91
CA ASP A 131 -11.48 -8.46 -2.14
C ASP A 131 -11.18 -8.41 -3.64
N ALA A 132 -10.54 -7.33 -4.08
CA ALA A 132 -9.86 -7.31 -5.37
C ALA A 132 -8.76 -8.38 -5.41
N ALA A 133 -8.45 -8.92 -6.59
CA ALA A 133 -7.47 -10.01 -6.70
C ALA A 133 -6.08 -9.64 -6.12
N VAL A 134 -5.69 -8.37 -6.24
CA VAL A 134 -4.45 -7.87 -5.61
C VAL A 134 -4.53 -7.79 -4.08
N VAL A 135 -5.69 -7.48 -3.52
CA VAL A 135 -5.89 -7.44 -2.06
C VAL A 135 -5.86 -8.86 -1.49
N THR A 136 -6.49 -9.82 -2.18
CA THR A 136 -6.37 -11.24 -1.84
C THR A 136 -4.90 -11.67 -1.76
N ARG A 137 -4.09 -11.33 -2.77
CA ARG A 137 -2.65 -11.64 -2.78
C ARG A 137 -1.87 -10.98 -1.64
N ILE A 138 -2.21 -9.74 -1.26
CA ILE A 138 -1.61 -9.08 -0.10
C ILE A 138 -1.92 -9.86 1.18
N ARG A 139 -3.18 -10.28 1.36
CA ARG A 139 -3.59 -11.07 2.55
C ARG A 139 -2.95 -12.44 2.58
N GLU A 140 -2.87 -13.14 1.44
CA GLU A 140 -2.19 -14.43 1.31
C GLU A 140 -0.68 -14.32 1.62
N ALA A 141 -0.07 -13.18 1.31
CA ALA A 141 1.31 -12.86 1.69
C ALA A 141 1.47 -12.43 3.16
N GLY A 142 0.39 -12.46 3.96
CA GLY A 142 0.40 -12.10 5.39
C GLY A 142 0.25 -10.60 5.67
N GLY A 143 -0.01 -9.78 4.64
CA GLY A 143 -0.16 -8.33 4.77
C GLY A 143 -1.50 -7.92 5.41
N ILE A 144 -1.47 -6.80 6.13
CA ILE A 144 -2.62 -6.25 6.84
C ILE A 144 -3.14 -5.03 6.08
N VAL A 145 -4.37 -5.09 5.59
CA VAL A 145 -5.05 -3.90 5.05
C VAL A 145 -5.36 -2.96 6.21
N ILE A 146 -4.67 -1.82 6.28
CA ILE A 146 -4.80 -0.84 7.38
C ILE A 146 -5.86 0.24 7.10
N GLY A 147 -6.25 0.42 5.84
CA GLY A 147 -7.28 1.40 5.48
C GLY A 147 -7.36 1.71 4.00
N LYS A 148 -8.36 2.52 3.65
CA LYS A 148 -8.62 3.01 2.30
C LYS A 148 -8.08 4.44 2.15
N THR A 149 -7.28 4.70 1.13
CA THR A 149 -6.71 6.03 0.87
C THR A 149 -7.48 6.81 -0.19
N HIS A 150 -7.53 8.13 -0.04
CA HIS A 150 -8.21 9.01 -0.96
C HIS A 150 -7.64 8.91 -2.39
N THR A 151 -8.56 9.04 -3.34
CA THR A 151 -8.28 9.16 -4.77
C THR A 151 -8.94 10.42 -5.34
N HIS A 152 -8.42 10.93 -6.46
CA HIS A 152 -9.24 11.79 -7.31
C HIS A 152 -10.55 11.06 -7.64
N GLU A 153 -11.65 11.81 -7.70
CA GLU A 153 -12.96 11.27 -8.06
C GLU A 153 -12.87 10.44 -9.36
N ILE A 154 -13.32 9.19 -9.29
CA ILE A 154 -13.28 8.18 -10.36
C ILE A 154 -11.93 8.05 -11.07
N ALA A 155 -10.84 8.39 -10.37
CA ALA A 155 -9.48 8.48 -10.88
C ALA A 155 -9.26 9.45 -12.05
N PHE A 156 -10.25 10.29 -12.39
CA PHE A 156 -10.23 11.15 -13.58
C PHE A 156 -9.65 12.54 -13.30
N GLY A 157 -8.40 12.58 -12.86
CA GLY A 157 -7.68 13.81 -12.62
C GLY A 157 -6.27 13.61 -12.08
N VAL A 158 -5.47 14.69 -12.10
CA VAL A 158 -4.05 14.70 -11.72
C VAL A 158 -3.80 15.35 -10.34
N SER A 159 -4.86 15.52 -9.54
CA SER A 159 -4.83 16.01 -8.16
C SER A 159 -5.58 15.04 -7.25
N THR A 160 -5.44 15.14 -5.93
CA THR A 160 -6.29 14.44 -4.96
C THR A 160 -6.70 15.47 -3.92
N PRO A 161 -7.75 16.27 -4.19
CA PRO A 161 -8.06 17.47 -3.41
C PRO A 161 -8.31 17.25 -1.92
N GLN A 162 -8.69 16.03 -1.55
CA GLN A 162 -8.93 15.62 -0.18
C GLN A 162 -7.63 15.53 0.62
N SER A 163 -6.50 15.21 -0.02
CA SER A 163 -5.21 14.97 0.64
C SER A 163 -4.23 16.11 0.42
N ARG A 164 -3.42 16.38 1.45
CA ARG A 164 -2.40 17.44 1.47
C ARG A 164 -1.00 16.84 1.46
N ASN A 165 -0.06 17.56 0.86
CA ASN A 165 1.32 17.09 0.77
C ASN A 165 2.00 17.10 2.15
N PRO A 166 2.53 15.97 2.67
CA PRO A 166 3.14 15.93 4.00
C PRO A 166 4.38 16.82 4.17
N TRP A 167 5.07 17.18 3.08
CA TRP A 167 6.21 18.09 3.11
C TRP A 167 5.79 19.56 3.25
N ASP A 168 4.56 19.89 2.83
CA ASP A 168 3.99 21.24 2.86
C ASP A 168 2.47 21.14 2.63
N THR A 169 1.68 21.29 3.69
CA THR A 169 0.22 21.05 3.65
C THR A 169 -0.57 22.10 2.85
N SER A 170 0.11 23.16 2.37
CA SER A 170 -0.45 24.11 1.41
C SER A 170 -0.39 23.60 -0.04
N LYS A 171 0.39 22.53 -0.30
CA LYS A 171 0.61 21.95 -1.63
C LYS A 171 -0.21 20.69 -1.87
N MET A 172 -0.43 20.39 -3.15
CA MET A 172 -1.13 19.20 -3.59
C MET A 172 -0.24 17.95 -3.55
N THR A 173 -0.89 16.79 -3.43
CA THR A 173 -0.28 15.45 -3.50
C THR A 173 -0.22 14.91 -4.94
N SER A 174 -0.65 15.68 -5.94
CA SER A 174 -1.02 15.19 -7.27
C SER A 174 -2.05 14.04 -7.20
N GLY A 175 -2.24 13.30 -8.28
CA GLY A 175 -3.32 12.33 -8.39
C GLY A 175 -3.19 11.40 -9.59
N SER A 176 -4.04 10.38 -9.66
CA SER A 176 -5.16 10.16 -8.73
C SER A 176 -4.85 9.36 -7.47
N SER A 177 -3.65 8.79 -7.28
CA SER A 177 -3.29 8.04 -6.05
C SER A 177 -2.64 8.94 -4.97
N GLY A 178 -3.15 10.17 -4.81
CA GLY A 178 -2.53 11.16 -3.92
C GLY A 178 -2.59 10.76 -2.45
N GLY A 179 -3.68 10.16 -1.97
CA GLY A 179 -3.78 9.66 -0.60
C GLY A 179 -2.77 8.54 -0.33
N SER A 180 -2.58 7.63 -1.28
CA SER A 180 -1.60 6.54 -1.15
C SER A 180 -0.16 7.05 -1.01
N ALA A 181 0.22 8.03 -1.84
CA ALA A 181 1.54 8.66 -1.77
C ALA A 181 1.72 9.50 -0.50
N ALA A 182 0.68 10.23 -0.08
CA ALA A 182 0.70 11.04 1.13
C ALA A 182 0.83 10.19 2.39
N ALA A 183 0.09 9.07 2.48
CA ALA A 183 0.19 8.17 3.63
C ALA A 183 1.62 7.63 3.81
N LEU A 184 2.23 7.22 2.71
CA LEU A 184 3.60 6.71 2.72
C LEU A 184 4.62 7.80 3.08
N ALA A 185 4.49 9.00 2.50
CA ALA A 185 5.38 10.13 2.80
C ALA A 185 5.26 10.60 4.26
N ALA A 186 4.06 10.57 4.83
CA ALA A 186 3.83 10.90 6.24
C ALA A 186 4.35 9.82 7.23
N GLY A 187 4.78 8.66 6.73
CA GLY A 187 5.20 7.52 7.54
C GLY A 187 4.04 6.77 8.19
N GLN A 188 2.83 6.91 7.65
CA GLN A 188 1.63 6.27 8.20
C GLN A 188 1.57 4.77 7.90
N VAL A 189 2.24 4.34 6.82
CA VAL A 189 2.29 2.95 6.35
C VAL A 189 3.65 2.66 5.74
N ALA A 190 4.01 1.37 5.66
CA ALA A 190 5.24 0.93 5.00
C ALA A 190 5.06 0.68 3.49
N ALA A 191 3.83 0.42 3.05
CA ALA A 191 3.46 0.24 1.65
C ALA A 191 2.05 0.74 1.37
N ALA A 192 1.81 1.16 0.12
CA ALA A 192 0.48 1.54 -0.34
C ALA A 192 0.24 1.08 -1.78
N LEU A 193 -0.95 0.57 -2.07
CA LEU A 193 -1.39 0.28 -3.43
C LEU A 193 -2.08 1.50 -4.05
N GLY A 194 -1.82 1.71 -5.33
CA GLY A 194 -2.49 2.71 -6.15
C GLY A 194 -2.70 2.22 -7.58
N THR A 195 -3.23 3.10 -8.42
CA THR A 195 -3.49 2.80 -9.84
C THR A 195 -2.93 3.90 -10.73
N ASP A 196 -2.52 3.54 -11.95
CA ASP A 196 -1.94 4.46 -12.93
C ASP A 196 -2.56 4.19 -14.31
N THR A 197 -3.33 5.15 -14.80
CA THR A 197 -3.85 5.14 -16.18
C THR A 197 -3.00 6.04 -17.09
N GLY A 198 -2.56 7.20 -16.57
CA GLY A 198 -1.77 8.19 -17.33
C GLY A 198 -0.69 8.89 -16.51
N GLY A 199 -0.40 8.41 -15.29
CA GLY A 199 0.50 9.06 -14.35
C GLY A 199 0.09 8.89 -12.89
N SER A 200 -1.05 8.26 -12.63
CA SER A 200 -1.71 8.31 -11.33
C SER A 200 -0.98 7.62 -10.16
N LEU A 201 0.10 6.86 -10.41
CA LEU A 201 1.06 6.44 -9.39
C LEU A 201 2.29 7.35 -9.38
N ARG A 202 2.85 7.61 -10.57
CA ARG A 202 4.14 8.29 -10.74
C ARG A 202 4.08 9.78 -10.36
N LEU A 203 3.01 10.48 -10.72
CA LEU A 203 2.84 11.90 -10.40
C LEU A 203 2.69 12.14 -8.90
N PRO A 204 1.82 11.41 -8.16
CA PRO A 204 1.80 11.52 -6.70
C PRO A 204 3.13 11.22 -6.04
N SER A 205 3.84 10.19 -6.53
CA SER A 205 5.13 9.81 -5.95
C SER A 205 6.17 10.92 -6.12
N ALA A 206 6.24 11.53 -7.31
CA ALA A 206 7.12 12.66 -7.57
C ALA A 206 6.80 13.87 -6.67
N PHE A 207 5.52 14.14 -6.40
CA PHE A 207 5.09 15.28 -5.59
C PHE A 207 5.29 15.04 -4.09
N CYS A 208 5.03 13.83 -3.62
CA CYS A 208 5.14 13.44 -2.22
C CYS A 208 6.53 12.88 -1.85
N GLY A 209 7.51 12.88 -2.76
CA GLY A 209 8.86 12.41 -2.47
C GLY A 209 8.93 10.91 -2.13
N THR A 210 8.11 10.09 -2.79
CA THR A 210 8.11 8.62 -2.65
C THR A 210 8.49 7.94 -3.96
N THR A 211 8.66 6.63 -3.92
CA THR A 211 8.86 5.83 -5.13
C THR A 211 7.55 5.15 -5.53
N ALA A 212 7.39 4.85 -6.82
CA ALA A 212 6.32 3.97 -7.27
C ALA A 212 6.71 3.20 -8.52
N ILE A 213 6.15 2.00 -8.62
CA ILE A 213 6.28 1.16 -9.81
C ILE A 213 4.93 1.13 -10.51
N LYS A 214 4.91 1.60 -11.77
CA LYS A 214 3.85 1.33 -12.73
C LYS A 214 4.23 0.07 -13.52
N PRO A 215 3.64 -1.10 -13.24
CA PRO A 215 4.04 -2.32 -13.91
C PRO A 215 3.72 -2.30 -15.41
N THR A 216 4.23 -3.31 -16.11
CA THR A 216 3.78 -3.62 -17.47
C THR A 216 2.27 -3.86 -17.47
N HIS A 217 1.56 -3.30 -18.45
CA HIS A 217 0.13 -3.50 -18.60
C HIS A 217 -0.20 -4.99 -18.72
N GLY A 218 -1.23 -5.45 -17.99
CA GLY A 218 -1.62 -6.86 -17.92
C GLY A 218 -0.76 -7.76 -17.01
N LEU A 219 0.30 -7.24 -16.35
CA LEU A 219 1.12 -8.06 -15.44
C LEU A 219 0.38 -8.42 -14.15
N LEU A 220 -0.37 -7.47 -13.58
CA LEU A 220 -1.15 -7.67 -12.37
C LEU A 220 -2.64 -7.70 -12.71
N PRO A 221 -3.45 -8.56 -12.05
CA PRO A 221 -4.88 -8.59 -12.26
C PRO A 221 -5.51 -7.29 -11.78
N VAL A 222 -6.55 -6.85 -12.47
CA VAL A 222 -7.33 -5.65 -12.12
C VAL A 222 -8.76 -5.98 -11.71
N ASP A 223 -9.06 -7.26 -11.49
CA ASP A 223 -10.34 -7.74 -10.97
C ASP A 223 -10.61 -7.12 -9.59
N GLY A 224 -11.81 -6.53 -9.43
CA GLY A 224 -12.19 -5.76 -8.25
C GLY A 224 -11.55 -4.36 -8.19
N ILE A 225 -11.06 -3.82 -9.31
CA ILE A 225 -10.62 -2.43 -9.41
C ILE A 225 -11.58 -1.67 -10.32
N ARG A 226 -12.10 -0.54 -9.85
CA ARG A 226 -12.98 0.30 -10.67
C ARG A 226 -12.17 0.89 -11.83
N PRO A 227 -12.61 0.68 -13.08
CA PRO A 227 -11.84 1.11 -14.23
C PRO A 227 -11.98 2.61 -14.53
N LEU A 228 -10.96 3.16 -15.18
CA LEU A 228 -11.04 4.44 -15.88
C LEU A 228 -10.90 4.23 -17.39
N ALA A 229 -9.81 3.61 -17.84
CA ALA A 229 -9.56 3.26 -19.23
C ALA A 229 -8.85 1.90 -19.32
N TRP A 230 -9.59 0.84 -19.63
CA TRP A 230 -9.13 -0.56 -19.50
C TRP A 230 -7.85 -0.87 -20.29
N SER A 231 -7.61 -0.16 -21.39
CA SER A 231 -6.42 -0.31 -22.23
C SER A 231 -5.14 0.26 -21.59
N HIS A 232 -5.25 1.01 -20.49
CA HIS A 232 -4.14 1.70 -19.83
C HIS A 232 -4.09 1.45 -18.32
N ASP A 233 -5.23 1.11 -17.70
CA ASP A 233 -5.33 0.90 -16.27
C ASP A 233 -4.37 -0.18 -15.79
N VAL A 234 -3.49 0.19 -14.87
CA VAL A 234 -2.68 -0.76 -14.10
C VAL A 234 -2.78 -0.47 -12.62
N VAL A 235 -2.67 -1.53 -11.83
CA VAL A 235 -2.42 -1.47 -10.40
C VAL A 235 -0.91 -1.56 -10.16
N GLY A 236 -0.43 -0.84 -9.16
CA GLY A 236 0.96 -0.84 -8.74
C GLY A 236 1.07 -0.43 -7.28
N HIS A 237 2.31 -0.23 -6.83
CA HIS A 237 2.59 0.08 -5.44
C HIS A 237 3.50 1.31 -5.34
N HIS A 238 3.33 2.02 -4.22
CA HIS A 238 4.25 3.03 -3.74
C HIS A 238 5.21 2.39 -2.73
N GLY A 239 6.49 2.78 -2.78
CA GLY A 239 7.54 2.42 -1.82
C GLY A 239 8.10 3.66 -1.12
N SER A 240 8.54 3.50 0.13
CA SER A 240 9.18 4.60 0.87
C SER A 240 10.43 5.04 0.11
N GLY A 241 10.53 6.33 -0.22
CA GLY A 241 11.71 6.92 -0.87
C GLY A 241 12.74 7.46 0.10
N ARG A 242 12.73 6.98 1.35
CA ARG A 242 13.68 7.45 2.37
C ARG A 242 15.07 6.88 2.02
N PRO A 243 16.12 7.71 1.97
CA PRO A 243 17.49 7.26 1.78
C PRO A 243 17.95 6.37 2.94
#